data_AF-A0A8H7JDD4-F1
#
_entry.id   AF-A0A8H7JDD4-F1
#
_cell.length_a   1.000
_cell.length_b   1.000
_cell.length_c   1.000
_cell.angle_alpha   90.00
_cell.angle_beta   90.00
_cell.angle_gamma   90.00
#
_symmetry.space_group_name_H-M   'P 1'
#
loop_
_entity.id
_entity.type
_entity.pdbx_description
1 polymer ?
#
loop_
_entity_poly.entity_id
_entity_poly.type
_entity_poly.pdbx_seq_one_letter_code
_entity_poly.pdbx_strand_id
1 'polypeptide(L)'
;MLLVHVESSQDEIATAIPPAMADQQPTYHPRDALSNTGSSMLQTTAIGAVIAGVQNTLRKQNVGAMGVLTKSGGTIALFAAAGGAYQFTLDATANLQQKDDCWNEAYAGFAAGATTGIYKRSLPFMLGAGAAFSVAMTAFRYTSGMRGTASGELDDEEVERREAMKKMRRRPLSETLEQLGEGRGIYGPGYEERRRQRLMDKYGIDVKAAQA
;
A
#
# COMPACT_ATOMS: atom_id res chain seq x y z
N MET A 1 -39.92 -9.19 50.35
CA MET A 1 -39.35 -7.82 50.26
C MET A 1 -37.83 -7.90 50.44
N LEU A 2 -37.13 -8.62 49.55
CA LEU A 2 -35.66 -8.63 49.45
C LEU A 2 -35.24 -9.50 48.25
N LEU A 3 -35.68 -9.19 47.02
CA LEU A 3 -35.26 -9.93 45.82
C LEU A 3 -35.53 -9.19 44.50
N VAL A 4 -35.52 -7.84 44.49
CA VAL A 4 -35.76 -7.03 43.27
C VAL A 4 -34.79 -5.84 43.18
N HIS A 5 -33.56 -5.96 43.69
CA HIS A 5 -32.61 -4.83 43.72
C HIS A 5 -31.18 -5.16 43.30
N VAL A 6 -30.95 -6.31 42.66
CA VAL A 6 -29.60 -6.72 42.20
C VAL A 6 -29.51 -6.84 40.68
N GLU A 7 -30.62 -6.81 39.95
CA GLU A 7 -30.63 -7.00 38.49
C GLU A 7 -30.35 -5.71 37.70
N SER A 8 -30.65 -4.53 38.25
CA SER A 8 -30.48 -3.27 37.50
C SER A 8 -29.04 -2.76 37.40
N SER A 9 -28.08 -3.37 38.12
CA SER A 9 -26.66 -2.99 38.04
C SER A 9 -25.89 -3.70 36.93
N GLN A 10 -26.45 -4.72 36.28
CA GLN A 10 -25.81 -5.42 35.16
C GLN A 10 -26.10 -4.74 33.81
N ASP A 11 -27.24 -4.04 33.69
CA ASP A 11 -27.63 -3.36 32.44
C ASP A 11 -26.87 -2.04 32.19
N GLU A 12 -26.41 -1.35 33.25
CA GLU A 12 -25.56 -0.15 33.08
C GLU A 12 -24.13 -0.50 32.63
N ILE A 13 -23.60 -1.65 33.02
CA ILE A 13 -22.23 -2.07 32.70
C ILE A 13 -22.14 -2.56 31.24
N ALA A 14 -23.25 -3.03 30.66
CA ALA A 14 -23.35 -3.41 29.26
C ALA A 14 -23.30 -2.20 28.29
N THR A 15 -23.55 -0.98 28.79
CA THR A 15 -23.60 0.24 27.95
C THR A 15 -22.26 1.02 27.93
N ALA A 16 -21.27 0.59 28.72
CA ALA A 16 -19.97 1.25 28.87
C ALA A 16 -18.82 0.55 28.13
N ILE A 17 -19.11 -0.43 27.26
CA ILE A 17 -18.13 -0.92 26.29
C ILE A 17 -18.21 0.06 25.11
N PRO A 18 -17.23 0.98 24.94
CA PRO A 18 -17.17 1.77 23.72
C PRO A 18 -17.18 0.79 22.54
N PRO A 19 -17.93 1.06 21.45
CA PRO A 19 -17.93 0.18 20.29
C PRO A 19 -16.48 -0.01 19.85
N ALA A 20 -15.95 -1.20 20.14
CA ALA A 20 -14.62 -1.57 19.75
C ALA A 20 -14.58 -1.55 18.22
N MET A 21 -13.69 -0.72 17.70
CA MET A 21 -13.20 -0.77 16.33
C MET A 21 -14.27 -0.59 15.26
N ALA A 22 -14.76 0.65 15.14
CA ALA A 22 -14.90 1.19 13.80
C ALA A 22 -13.48 1.49 13.31
N ASP A 23 -12.82 0.45 12.80
CA ASP A 23 -11.66 0.57 11.93
C ASP A 23 -12.05 1.63 10.89
N GLN A 24 -11.56 2.86 11.01
CA GLN A 24 -11.62 3.85 9.92
C GLN A 24 -10.66 3.34 8.85
N GLN A 25 -11.02 2.21 8.24
CA GLN A 25 -10.52 1.80 6.94
C GLN A 25 -10.71 3.05 6.07
N PRO A 26 -9.63 3.63 5.53
CA PRO A 26 -9.74 4.82 4.70
C PRO A 26 -10.77 4.49 3.64
N THR A 27 -11.93 5.14 3.72
CA THR A 27 -13.08 4.77 2.91
C THR A 27 -12.66 4.99 1.47
N TYR A 28 -12.51 3.87 0.74
CA TYR A 28 -12.01 3.94 -0.61
C TYR A 28 -13.01 4.69 -1.47
N HIS A 29 -12.56 5.83 -2.01
CA HIS A 29 -13.34 6.60 -2.95
C HIS A 29 -12.99 6.13 -4.37
N PRO A 30 -13.96 5.61 -5.13
CA PRO A 30 -13.73 5.20 -6.51
C PRO A 30 -13.10 6.32 -7.32
N ARG A 31 -12.03 5.99 -8.04
CA ARG A 31 -11.30 6.96 -8.86
C ARG A 31 -11.78 6.90 -10.30
N ASP A 32 -12.04 8.06 -10.89
CA ASP A 32 -12.31 8.16 -12.32
C ASP A 32 -11.01 7.96 -13.10
N ALA A 33 -10.79 6.73 -13.55
CA ALA A 33 -9.60 6.34 -14.28
C ALA A 33 -9.44 7.11 -15.60
N LEU A 34 -10.53 7.47 -16.29
CA LEU A 34 -10.42 8.10 -17.60
C LEU A 34 -10.07 9.59 -17.47
N SER A 35 -10.74 10.30 -16.56
CA SER A 35 -10.48 11.72 -16.30
C SER A 35 -9.09 11.94 -15.72
N ASN A 36 -8.69 11.11 -14.75
CA ASN A 36 -7.37 11.18 -14.15
C ASN A 36 -6.28 10.84 -15.17
N THR A 37 -6.45 9.77 -15.94
CA THR A 37 -5.50 9.39 -16.98
C THR A 37 -5.35 10.50 -18.02
N GLY A 38 -6.45 11.11 -18.46
CA GLY A 38 -6.41 12.23 -19.39
C GLY A 38 -5.60 13.41 -18.84
N SER A 39 -5.84 13.77 -17.57
CA SER A 39 -5.14 14.86 -16.90
C SER A 39 -3.64 14.58 -16.72
N SER A 40 -3.29 13.38 -16.23
CA SER A 40 -1.88 12.98 -16.03
C SER A 40 -1.15 12.82 -17.36
N MET A 41 -1.82 12.31 -18.40
CA MET A 41 -1.26 12.23 -19.76
C MET A 41 -1.00 13.62 -20.32
N LEU A 42 -1.90 14.59 -20.14
CA LEU A 42 -1.69 15.97 -20.58
C LEU A 42 -0.50 16.62 -19.87
N GLN A 43 -0.41 16.47 -18.54
CA GLN A 43 0.70 17.01 -17.76
C GLN A 43 2.05 16.43 -18.19
N THR A 44 2.12 15.11 -18.33
CA THR A 44 3.34 14.42 -18.77
C THR A 44 3.68 14.73 -20.23
N THR A 45 2.69 14.89 -21.10
CA THR A 45 2.89 15.36 -22.49
C THR A 45 3.49 16.76 -22.52
N ALA A 46 3.00 17.69 -21.68
CA ALA A 46 3.54 19.04 -21.61
C ALA A 46 5.01 19.03 -21.15
N ILE A 47 5.34 18.25 -20.12
CA ILE A 47 6.72 18.05 -19.66
C ILE A 47 7.58 17.45 -20.79
N GLY A 48 7.06 16.43 -21.48
CA GLY A 48 7.70 15.81 -22.62
C GLY A 48 7.96 16.78 -23.77
N ALA A 49 7.02 17.69 -24.05
CA ALA A 49 7.17 18.72 -25.07
C ALA A 49 8.27 19.74 -24.72
N VAL A 50 8.36 20.15 -23.45
CA VAL A 50 9.45 21.02 -22.97
C VAL A 50 10.81 20.32 -23.14
N ILE A 51 10.91 19.06 -22.69
CA ILE A 51 12.14 18.26 -22.82
C ILE A 51 12.50 18.06 -24.30
N ALA A 52 11.51 17.77 -25.15
CA ALA A 52 11.68 17.64 -26.59
C ALA A 52 12.17 18.95 -27.23
N GLY A 53 11.69 20.10 -26.76
CA GLY A 53 12.17 21.43 -27.16
C GLY A 53 13.64 21.65 -26.80
N VAL A 54 14.02 21.35 -25.56
CA VAL A 54 15.42 21.44 -25.09
C VAL A 54 16.33 20.48 -25.89
N GLN A 55 15.87 19.26 -26.14
CA GLN A 55 16.61 18.31 -26.97
C GLN A 55 16.72 18.76 -28.43
N ASN A 56 15.75 19.54 -28.92
CA ASN A 56 15.79 20.11 -30.26
C ASN A 56 16.82 21.24 -30.37
N THR A 57 16.92 22.12 -29.36
CA THR A 57 17.89 23.22 -29.35
C THR A 57 19.34 22.74 -29.19
N LEU A 58 19.56 21.61 -28.51
CA LEU A 58 20.90 21.01 -28.34
C LEU A 58 21.37 20.19 -29.55
N ARG A 59 20.54 19.97 -30.59
CA ARG A 59 20.93 19.21 -31.78
C ARG A 59 21.82 20.05 -32.70
N LYS A 60 22.92 19.45 -33.17
CA LYS A 60 23.87 20.08 -34.12
C LYS A 60 23.26 20.40 -35.50
N GLN A 61 22.11 19.85 -35.84
CA GLN A 61 21.39 20.12 -37.08
C GLN A 61 20.11 20.88 -36.75
N ASN A 62 19.94 22.06 -37.36
CA ASN A 62 18.80 22.95 -37.13
C ASN A 62 17.54 22.36 -37.78
N VAL A 63 16.88 21.47 -37.07
CA VAL A 63 15.54 21.01 -37.41
C VAL A 63 14.57 22.08 -36.88
N GLY A 64 14.00 22.89 -37.78
CA GLY A 64 13.11 24.02 -37.45
C GLY A 64 11.88 23.61 -36.62
N ALA A 65 10.89 24.49 -36.44
CA ALA A 65 9.73 24.22 -35.58
C ALA A 65 9.01 22.87 -35.87
N MET A 66 8.98 22.45 -37.14
CA MET A 66 8.40 21.15 -37.56
C MET A 66 9.23 19.93 -37.14
N GLY A 67 10.49 20.13 -36.77
CA GLY A 67 11.40 19.14 -36.20
C GLY A 67 10.99 18.64 -34.82
N VAL A 68 10.37 19.50 -34.01
CA VAL A 68 9.89 19.13 -32.67
C VAL A 68 8.79 18.07 -32.77
N LEU A 69 7.89 18.19 -33.75
CA LEU A 69 6.82 17.23 -33.96
C LEU A 69 7.30 15.96 -34.71
N THR A 70 8.17 16.10 -35.71
CA THR A 70 8.56 14.97 -36.59
C THR A 70 9.78 14.20 -36.08
N LYS A 71 10.73 14.84 -35.39
CA LYS A 71 11.97 14.23 -34.87
C LYS A 71 12.00 14.12 -33.35
N SER A 72 11.25 14.97 -32.64
CA SER A 72 11.07 14.87 -31.18
C SER A 72 9.68 14.34 -30.77
N GLY A 73 8.81 14.01 -31.73
CA GLY A 73 7.50 13.39 -31.44
C GLY A 73 7.61 12.06 -30.70
N GLY A 74 8.70 11.32 -30.90
CA GLY A 74 8.96 10.06 -30.19
C GLY A 74 9.15 10.23 -28.67
N THR A 75 9.80 11.31 -28.23
CA THR A 75 9.96 11.58 -26.79
C THR A 75 8.67 12.10 -26.17
N ILE A 76 7.95 12.98 -26.88
CA ILE A 76 6.62 13.45 -26.44
C ILE A 76 5.67 12.25 -26.27
N ALA A 77 5.62 11.36 -27.26
CA ALA A 77 4.80 10.16 -27.21
C ALA A 77 5.22 9.20 -26.08
N LEU A 78 6.53 9.08 -25.81
CA LEU A 78 7.03 8.28 -24.68
C LEU A 78 6.55 8.85 -23.33
N PHE A 79 6.66 10.16 -23.11
CA PHE A 79 6.20 10.78 -21.86
C PHE A 79 4.68 10.68 -21.71
N ALA A 80 3.93 10.91 -22.78
CA ALA A 80 2.48 10.76 -22.79
C ALA A 80 2.05 9.31 -22.46
N ALA A 81 2.66 8.33 -23.13
CA ALA A 81 2.35 6.92 -22.93
C ALA A 81 2.75 6.45 -21.52
N ALA A 82 3.90 6.89 -21.00
CA ALA A 82 4.34 6.54 -19.65
C ALA A 82 3.40 7.13 -18.58
N GLY A 83 3.00 8.39 -18.71
CA GLY A 83 2.06 9.04 -17.78
C GLY A 83 0.66 8.46 -17.84
N GLY A 84 0.17 8.15 -19.05
CA GLY A 84 -1.11 7.51 -19.26
C GLY A 84 -1.14 6.07 -18.70
N ALA A 85 -0.13 5.26 -19.03
CA ALA A 85 -0.03 3.89 -18.53
C ALA A 85 0.13 3.84 -17.00
N TYR A 86 0.88 4.79 -16.42
CA TYR A 86 1.01 4.92 -14.97
C TYR A 86 -0.36 5.18 -14.32
N GLN A 87 -1.02 6.27 -14.72
CA GLN A 87 -2.25 6.72 -14.06
C GLN A 87 -3.41 5.74 -14.27
N PHE A 88 -3.54 5.19 -15.49
CA PHE A 88 -4.56 4.20 -15.79
C PHE A 88 -4.38 2.94 -14.95
N THR A 89 -3.15 2.43 -14.84
CA THR A 89 -2.87 1.23 -14.04
C THR A 89 -3.08 1.49 -12.56
N LEU A 90 -2.72 2.68 -12.07
CA LEU A 90 -2.94 3.09 -10.69
C LEU A 90 -4.44 3.09 -10.34
N ASP A 91 -5.26 3.78 -11.15
CA ASP A 91 -6.69 3.90 -10.88
C ASP A 91 -7.42 2.56 -11.12
N ALA A 92 -7.02 1.77 -12.12
CA ALA A 92 -7.58 0.45 -12.36
C ALA A 92 -7.29 -0.52 -11.21
N THR A 93 -6.04 -0.57 -10.72
CA THR A 93 -5.65 -1.48 -9.63
C THR A 93 -6.26 -1.05 -8.30
N ALA A 94 -6.36 0.25 -8.04
CA ALA A 94 -7.04 0.79 -6.87
C ALA A 94 -8.54 0.46 -6.89
N ASN A 95 -9.21 0.62 -8.04
CA ASN A 95 -10.64 0.33 -8.17
C ASN A 95 -10.95 -1.17 -8.01
N LEU A 96 -10.06 -2.05 -8.49
CA LEU A 96 -10.21 -3.51 -8.37
C LEU A 96 -9.96 -4.00 -6.94
N GLN A 97 -8.99 -3.43 -6.23
CA GLN A 97 -8.65 -3.83 -4.86
C GLN A 97 -9.49 -3.09 -3.81
N GLN A 98 -10.23 -2.05 -4.21
CA GLN A 98 -10.98 -1.15 -3.32
C GLN A 98 -10.12 -0.64 -2.16
N LYS A 99 -8.81 -0.46 -2.42
CA LYS A 99 -7.81 -0.14 -1.41
C LYS A 99 -6.69 0.65 -2.05
N ASP A 100 -6.23 1.67 -1.35
CA ASP A 100 -5.09 2.49 -1.73
C ASP A 100 -3.83 2.01 -0.97
N ASP A 101 -3.13 1.05 -1.57
CA ASP A 101 -1.88 0.48 -1.05
C ASP A 101 -0.68 0.80 -1.95
N CYS A 102 0.53 0.73 -1.38
CA CYS A 102 1.80 0.91 -2.11
C CYS A 102 2.03 -0.09 -3.26
N TRP A 103 1.27 -1.20 -3.27
CA TRP A 103 1.27 -2.18 -4.35
C TRP A 103 0.65 -1.61 -5.63
N ASN A 104 -0.33 -0.71 -5.53
CA ASN A 104 -0.94 -0.07 -6.70
C ASN A 104 0.09 0.76 -7.46
N GLU A 105 0.94 1.52 -6.75
CA GLU A 105 2.04 2.22 -7.38
C GLU A 105 3.17 1.31 -7.87
N ALA A 106 3.32 0.10 -7.32
CA ALA A 106 4.24 -0.90 -7.85
C ALA A 106 3.82 -1.32 -9.26
N TYR A 107 2.53 -1.64 -9.47
CA TYR A 107 1.98 -2.04 -10.76
C TYR A 107 2.00 -0.87 -11.75
N ALA A 108 1.61 0.32 -11.30
CA ALA A 108 1.65 1.54 -12.11
C ALA A 108 3.08 1.91 -12.54
N GLY A 109 4.04 1.85 -11.62
CA GLY A 109 5.46 2.08 -11.89
C GLY A 109 6.03 1.07 -12.89
N PHE A 110 5.65 -0.21 -12.78
CA PHE A 110 6.03 -1.22 -13.75
C PHE A 110 5.46 -0.92 -15.15
N ALA A 111 4.18 -0.59 -15.26
CA ALA A 111 3.53 -0.25 -16.53
C ALA A 111 4.16 0.98 -17.20
N ALA A 112 4.45 2.01 -16.41
CA ALA A 112 5.16 3.21 -16.89
C ALA A 112 6.58 2.88 -17.37
N GLY A 113 7.35 2.11 -16.59
CA GLY A 113 8.71 1.69 -16.94
C GLY A 113 8.75 0.80 -18.19
N ALA A 114 7.76 -0.09 -18.35
CA ALA A 114 7.63 -0.96 -19.51
C ALA A 114 7.46 -0.14 -20.81
N THR A 115 6.80 1.02 -20.75
CA THR A 115 6.67 1.93 -21.91
C THR A 115 8.02 2.38 -22.45
N THR A 116 9.01 2.60 -21.57
CA THR A 116 10.40 2.91 -21.96
C THR A 116 11.08 1.72 -22.67
N GLY A 117 10.72 0.50 -22.27
CA GLY A 117 11.07 -0.76 -22.94
C GLY A 117 10.52 -0.88 -24.35
N ILE A 118 9.25 -0.52 -24.55
CA ILE A 118 8.59 -0.50 -25.85
C ILE A 118 9.28 0.51 -26.77
N TYR A 119 9.60 1.70 -26.25
CA TYR A 119 10.32 2.72 -27.02
C TYR A 119 11.71 2.25 -27.47
N LYS A 120 12.45 1.56 -26.59
CA LYS A 120 13.77 0.98 -26.93
C LYS A 120 13.68 -0.34 -27.72
N ARG A 121 12.47 -0.87 -27.94
CA ARG A 121 12.20 -2.13 -28.65
C ARG A 121 13.00 -3.31 -28.11
N SER A 122 13.09 -3.40 -26.79
CA SER A 122 13.91 -4.42 -26.11
C SER A 122 13.19 -4.98 -24.89
N LEU A 123 12.89 -6.28 -24.94
CA LEU A 123 12.27 -7.03 -23.84
C LEU A 123 13.11 -7.05 -22.55
N PRO A 124 14.43 -7.30 -22.55
CA PRO A 124 15.20 -7.25 -21.31
C PRO A 124 15.24 -5.84 -20.71
N PHE A 125 15.29 -4.81 -21.55
CA PHE A 125 15.22 -3.43 -21.09
C PHE A 125 13.84 -3.07 -20.52
N MET A 126 12.77 -3.63 -21.09
CA MET A 126 11.40 -3.46 -20.60
C MET A 126 11.24 -4.00 -19.17
N LEU A 127 11.71 -5.22 -18.91
CA LEU A 127 11.64 -5.83 -17.59
C LEU A 127 12.54 -5.11 -16.58
N GLY A 128 13.76 -4.75 -16.99
CA GLY A 128 14.70 -4.02 -16.12
C GLY A 128 14.21 -2.62 -15.76
N ALA A 129 13.75 -1.85 -16.75
CA ALA A 129 13.18 -0.53 -16.52
C ALA A 129 11.88 -0.63 -15.71
N GLY A 130 10.98 -1.55 -16.07
CA GLY A 130 9.74 -1.80 -15.33
C GLY A 130 10.00 -2.12 -13.86
N ALA A 131 10.91 -3.05 -13.56
CA ALA A 131 11.26 -3.41 -12.19
C ALA A 131 11.90 -2.24 -11.43
N ALA A 132 12.81 -1.49 -12.06
CA ALA A 132 13.46 -0.33 -11.44
C ALA A 132 12.45 0.78 -11.10
N PHE A 133 11.55 1.12 -12.05
CA PHE A 133 10.49 2.11 -11.82
C PHE A 133 9.47 1.63 -10.78
N SER A 134 9.12 0.34 -10.78
CA SER A 134 8.24 -0.26 -9.77
C SER A 134 8.80 -0.09 -8.37
N VAL A 135 10.05 -0.53 -8.13
CA VAL A 135 10.72 -0.39 -6.82
C VAL A 135 10.84 1.08 -6.41
N ALA A 136 11.21 1.97 -7.34
CA ALA A 136 11.35 3.39 -7.05
C ALA A 136 10.01 4.03 -6.63
N MET A 137 8.92 3.72 -7.34
CA MET A 137 7.58 4.28 -7.03
C MET A 137 7.01 3.69 -5.75
N THR A 138 7.14 2.38 -5.53
CA THR A 138 6.74 1.72 -4.28
C THR A 138 7.51 2.29 -3.10
N ALA A 139 8.83 2.45 -3.20
CA ALA A 139 9.64 3.04 -2.15
C ALA A 139 9.23 4.50 -1.88
N PHE A 140 8.97 5.28 -2.93
CA PHE A 140 8.51 6.67 -2.78
C PHE A 140 7.15 6.77 -2.08
N ARG A 141 6.23 5.84 -2.34
CA ARG A 141 4.92 5.81 -1.67
C ARG A 141 4.98 5.26 -0.27
N TYR A 142 5.75 4.21 -0.06
CA TYR A 142 6.01 3.64 1.26
C TYR A 142 6.63 4.66 2.22
N THR A 143 7.47 5.56 1.70
CA THR A 143 8.07 6.65 2.49
C THR A 143 7.20 7.90 2.59
N SER A 144 5.97 7.88 2.06
CA SER A 144 5.07 9.05 1.93
C SER A 144 5.66 10.23 1.11
N GLY A 145 6.78 10.01 0.43
CA GLY A 145 7.41 10.94 -0.50
C GLY A 145 7.78 12.29 0.11
N MET A 146 7.59 13.36 -0.67
CA MET A 146 7.97 14.74 -0.31
C MET A 146 7.01 15.44 0.65
N ARG A 147 5.87 14.82 1.00
CA ARG A 147 4.95 15.37 2.01
C ARG A 147 5.42 15.12 3.43
N GLY A 148 6.37 14.19 3.62
CA GLY A 148 6.84 13.78 4.94
C GLY A 148 5.72 13.22 5.81
N THR A 149 6.05 12.73 6.99
CA THR A 149 5.11 12.32 8.05
C THR A 149 4.36 13.52 8.66
N ALA A 150 4.31 14.66 7.97
CA ALA A 150 4.00 15.97 8.52
C ALA A 150 2.87 16.68 7.77
N SER A 151 1.88 15.94 7.27
CA SER A 151 0.54 16.51 7.14
C SER A 151 -0.03 16.60 8.55
N GLY A 152 0.16 17.74 9.21
CA GLY A 152 -0.36 18.06 10.53
C GLY A 152 -1.88 18.24 10.57
N GLU A 153 -2.62 17.38 9.85
CA GLU A 153 -3.96 17.00 10.27
C GLU A 153 -3.73 15.95 11.37
N LEU A 154 -4.32 16.14 12.55
CA LEU A 154 -4.36 15.10 13.56
C LEU A 154 -5.30 14.00 13.04
N ASP A 155 -4.85 13.23 12.07
CA ASP A 155 -5.52 12.01 11.66
C ASP A 155 -5.45 11.05 12.84
N ASP A 156 -6.54 10.35 13.12
CA ASP A 156 -6.61 9.40 14.23
C ASP A 156 -5.48 8.35 14.14
N GLU A 157 -5.00 8.06 12.92
CA GLU A 157 -3.80 7.25 12.64
C GLU A 157 -2.49 7.85 13.17
N GLU A 158 -2.29 9.17 13.16
CA GLU A 158 -1.07 9.77 13.70
C GLU A 158 -1.09 9.78 15.24
N VAL A 159 -2.28 9.98 15.83
CA VAL A 159 -2.49 9.80 17.27
C VAL A 159 -2.24 8.35 17.65
N GLU A 160 -2.79 7.38 16.91
CA GLU A 160 -2.59 5.96 17.13
C GLU A 160 -1.14 5.53 16.91
N ARG A 161 -0.43 6.06 15.91
CA ARG A 161 1.00 5.85 15.70
C ARG A 161 1.83 6.39 16.86
N ARG A 162 1.51 7.59 17.36
CA ARG A 162 2.17 8.19 18.53
C ARG A 162 1.85 7.42 19.80
N GLU A 163 0.64 6.87 19.92
CA GLU A 163 0.25 6.00 21.02
C GLU A 163 0.88 4.61 20.93
N ALA A 164 1.04 4.03 19.73
CA ALA A 164 1.74 2.78 19.48
C ALA A 164 3.23 2.91 19.82
N MET A 165 3.85 4.03 19.45
CA MET A 165 5.22 4.38 19.87
C MET A 165 5.34 4.53 21.40
N LYS A 166 4.30 5.03 22.08
CA LYS A 166 4.24 5.09 23.56
C LYS A 166 3.99 3.70 24.19
N LYS A 167 3.17 2.85 23.56
CA LYS A 167 2.85 1.46 23.97
C LYS A 167 4.03 0.49 23.75
N MET A 168 5.05 0.89 23.01
CA MET A 168 6.27 0.11 22.72
C MET A 168 7.07 -0.30 23.97
N ARG A 169 6.78 0.28 25.15
CA ARG A 169 7.43 -0.09 26.41
C ARG A 169 6.95 -1.43 26.98
N ARG A 170 5.67 -1.81 26.81
CA ARG A 170 5.09 -3.09 27.25
C ARG A 170 3.83 -3.39 26.43
N ARG A 171 3.91 -4.35 25.50
CA ARG A 171 2.75 -4.84 24.74
C ARG A 171 2.07 -5.99 25.49
N PRO A 172 0.73 -6.04 25.55
CA PRO A 172 0.02 -7.14 26.19
C PRO A 172 0.27 -8.45 25.43
N LEU A 173 0.44 -9.56 26.17
CA LEU A 173 0.74 -10.88 25.59
C LEU A 173 -0.36 -11.38 24.62
N SER A 174 -1.61 -10.99 24.86
CA SER A 174 -2.75 -11.32 23.99
C SER A 174 -2.60 -10.75 22.58
N GLU A 175 -2.21 -9.48 22.47
CA GLU A 175 -2.01 -8.78 21.18
C GLU A 175 -0.82 -9.37 20.41
N THR A 176 0.24 -9.78 21.11
CA THR A 176 1.38 -10.45 20.47
C THR A 176 1.04 -11.86 20.00
N LEU A 177 0.18 -12.58 20.72
CA LEU A 177 -0.29 -13.91 20.33
C LEU A 177 -1.19 -13.84 19.11
N GLU A 178 -2.05 -12.83 19.02
CA GLU A 178 -2.93 -12.61 17.89
C GLU A 178 -2.18 -12.23 16.61
N GLN A 179 -1.16 -11.35 16.71
CA GLN A 179 -0.39 -10.90 15.54
C GLN A 179 0.67 -11.89 15.06
N LEU A 180 1.41 -12.54 15.98
CA LEU A 180 2.52 -13.44 15.62
C LEU A 180 2.09 -14.91 15.55
N GLY A 181 0.92 -15.24 16.09
CA GLY A 181 0.46 -16.62 16.26
C GLY A 181 1.24 -17.36 17.34
N GLU A 182 0.72 -18.53 17.74
CA GLU A 182 1.37 -19.38 18.71
C GLU A 182 2.47 -20.25 18.09
N GLY A 183 3.68 -20.15 18.62
CA GLY A 183 4.82 -20.95 18.18
C GLY A 183 6.14 -20.19 18.24
N ARG A 184 7.27 -20.90 18.03
CA ARG A 184 8.63 -20.32 18.00
C ARG A 184 9.05 -19.53 19.25
N GLY A 185 8.61 -19.97 20.43
CA GLY A 185 9.03 -19.42 21.72
C GLY A 185 8.07 -18.41 22.36
N ILE A 186 6.94 -18.11 21.72
CA ILE A 186 5.85 -17.29 22.30
C ILE A 186 4.71 -18.25 22.70
N TYR A 187 4.43 -18.31 24.00
CA TYR A 187 3.43 -19.20 24.58
C TYR A 187 2.41 -18.40 25.37
N GLY A 188 1.14 -18.56 25.02
CA GLY A 188 0.04 -17.99 25.78
C GLY A 188 -0.27 -18.81 27.04
N PRO A 189 -1.02 -18.24 28.00
CA PRO A 189 -1.55 -19.02 29.11
C PRO A 189 -2.38 -20.21 28.58
N GLY A 190 -2.23 -21.38 29.21
CA GLY A 190 -2.91 -22.62 28.77
C GLY A 190 -2.34 -23.28 27.51
N TYR A 191 -1.10 -22.95 27.11
CA TYR A 191 -0.45 -23.55 25.93
C TYR A 191 -0.28 -25.07 26.03
N GLU A 192 0.00 -25.61 27.23
CA GLU A 192 0.22 -27.04 27.43
C GLU A 192 -1.03 -27.86 27.18
N GLU A 193 -2.20 -27.36 27.57
CA GLU A 193 -3.49 -28.04 27.38
C GLU A 193 -3.91 -28.03 25.91
N ARG A 194 -3.71 -26.90 25.21
CA ARG A 194 -3.98 -26.79 23.77
C ARG A 194 -2.95 -27.53 22.92
N ARG A 195 -1.70 -27.63 23.38
CA ARG A 195 -0.68 -28.50 22.77
C ARG A 195 -1.04 -29.97 22.97
N ARG A 196 -1.50 -30.36 24.17
CA ARG A 196 -1.99 -31.72 24.43
C ARG A 196 -3.14 -32.07 23.51
N GLN A 197 -4.15 -31.20 23.38
CA GLN A 197 -5.28 -31.42 22.49
C GLN A 197 -4.85 -31.51 21.02
N ARG A 198 -3.97 -30.62 20.54
CA ARG A 198 -3.37 -30.70 19.19
C ARG A 198 -2.57 -32.00 18.95
N LEU A 199 -1.88 -32.52 19.96
CA LEU A 199 -1.09 -33.76 19.85
C LEU A 199 -1.97 -35.01 19.98
N MET A 200 -3.03 -34.97 20.78
CA MET A 200 -4.05 -36.01 20.86
C MET A 200 -4.82 -36.12 19.54
N ASP A 201 -5.28 -35.00 18.99
CA ASP A 201 -6.06 -34.97 17.74
C ASP A 201 -5.21 -35.39 16.52
N LYS A 202 -3.92 -35.03 16.50
CA LYS A 202 -3.04 -35.28 15.35
C LYS A 202 -2.30 -36.62 15.40
N TYR A 203 -1.97 -37.12 16.60
CA TYR A 203 -1.12 -38.29 16.77
C TYR A 203 -1.62 -39.31 17.81
N GLY A 204 -2.71 -39.04 18.54
CA GLY A 204 -3.29 -39.98 19.51
C GLY A 204 -2.42 -40.27 20.74
N ILE A 205 -1.41 -39.43 21.03
CA ILE A 205 -0.46 -39.63 22.12
C ILE A 205 -0.86 -38.75 23.32
N ASP A 206 -1.12 -39.37 24.47
CA ASP A 206 -1.34 -38.66 25.74
C ASP A 206 0.00 -38.37 26.43
N VAL A 207 0.37 -37.09 26.46
CA VAL A 207 1.69 -36.63 26.93
C VAL A 207 1.87 -36.78 28.45
N LYS A 208 0.81 -37.09 29.21
CA LYS A 208 0.92 -37.40 30.65
C LYS A 208 1.75 -38.66 30.94
N ALA A 209 1.87 -39.60 29.99
CA ALA A 209 2.65 -40.82 30.19
C ALA A 209 4.17 -40.65 29.94
N ALA A 210 4.61 -39.55 29.33
CA ALA A 210 6.01 -39.35 28.95
C ALA A 210 6.81 -38.46 29.93
N GLN A 211 6.17 -37.94 30.97
CA GLN A 211 6.78 -37.10 32.02
C GLN A 211 6.67 -37.70 33.44
N ALA A 212 6.24 -38.96 33.56
CA ALA A 212 6.29 -39.74 34.80
C ALA A 212 7.61 -40.52 34.90
#